data_AF-A0A1H0ASG0-F1
#
_entry.id   AF-A0A1H0ASG0-F1
#
_cell.length_a   1.000
_cell.length_b   1.000
_cell.length_c   1.000
_cell.angle_alpha   90.00
_cell.angle_beta   90.00
_cell.angle_gamma   90.00
#
_symmetry.space_group_name_H-M   'P 1'
#
loop_
_entity.id
_entity.type
_entity.pdbx_description
1 polymer ?
#
loop_
_entity_poly.entity_id
_entity_poly.type
_entity_poly.pdbx_seq_one_letter_code
_entity_poly.pdbx_strand_id
1 'polypeptide(L)'
;MPSSPEEEQRCRQMGLQDPFKILTMEDMVGDGDVIFAATGITPGDFLGGVLFLPVNRAETQSIVMRAKTKTIRHIRTSHFLPNKTVSKLCLTGVL
;
A
#
# COMPACT_ATOMS: atom_id res chain seq x y z
N MET A 1 20.09 4.71 7.16
CA MET A 1 21.43 4.29 7.60
C MET A 1 21.27 3.51 8.89
N PRO A 2 22.04 2.43 9.10
CA PRO A 2 22.07 1.75 10.39
C PRO A 2 22.46 2.75 11.49
N SER A 3 21.76 2.68 12.62
CA SER A 3 21.93 3.58 13.76
C SER A 3 22.81 2.99 14.86
N SER A 4 23.14 1.69 14.77
CA SER A 4 24.05 0.99 15.69
C SER A 4 24.96 -0.02 14.95
N PRO A 5 26.08 -0.43 15.57
CA PRO A 5 26.96 -1.48 15.02
C PRO A 5 26.23 -2.81 14.78
N GLU A 6 25.26 -3.14 15.62
CA GLU A 6 24.44 -4.35 15.47
C GLU A 6 23.54 -4.27 14.23
N GLU A 7 22.96 -3.09 13.95
CA GLU A 7 22.18 -2.87 12.73
C GLU A 7 23.07 -2.93 11.48
N GLU A 8 24.28 -2.36 11.53
CA GLU A 8 25.24 -2.42 10.43
C GLU A 8 25.67 -3.86 10.12
N GLN A 9 25.97 -4.64 11.17
CA GLN A 9 26.31 -6.05 11.04
C GLN A 9 25.15 -6.86 10.46
N ARG A 10 23.91 -6.60 10.90
CA ARG A 10 22.72 -7.23 10.35
C ARG A 10 22.54 -6.92 8.87
N CYS A 11 22.75 -5.67 8.44
CA CYS A 11 22.70 -5.30 7.02
C CYS A 11 23.71 -6.11 6.18
N ARG A 12 24.95 -6.25 6.66
CA ARG A 12 25.97 -7.07 5.99
C ARG A 12 25.58 -8.55 5.93
N GLN A 13 25.05 -9.10 7.02
CA GLN A 13 24.55 -10.47 7.07
C GLN A 13 23.38 -10.72 6.11
N MET A 14 22.55 -9.70 5.86
CA MET A 14 21.45 -9.75 4.88
C MET A 14 21.93 -9.62 3.42
N GLY A 15 23.23 -9.48 3.17
CA GLY A 15 23.81 -9.42 1.83
C GLY A 15 24.07 -8.01 1.31
N LEU A 16 23.84 -6.97 2.12
CA LEU A 16 24.19 -5.60 1.75
C LEU A 16 25.67 -5.33 2.08
N GLN A 17 26.54 -5.47 1.07
CA GLN A 17 28.00 -5.34 1.26
C GLN A 17 28.42 -3.96 1.83
N ASP A 18 27.77 -2.90 1.36
CA ASP A 18 27.94 -1.54 1.86
C ASP A 18 26.59 -0.98 2.34
N PRO A 19 26.34 -0.96 3.67
CA PRO A 19 25.12 -0.40 4.27
C PRO A 19 24.91 1.12 4.07
N PHE A 20 25.92 1.82 3.56
CA PHE A 20 25.90 3.27 3.34
C PHE A 20 25.79 3.66 1.87
N LYS A 21 25.75 2.66 0.96
CA LYS A 21 25.53 2.88 -0.47
C LYS A 21 24.22 3.64 -0.70
N ILE A 22 24.25 4.65 -1.58
CA ILE A 22 23.04 5.27 -2.12
C ILE A 22 22.37 4.26 -3.05
N LEU A 23 21.16 3.84 -2.71
CA LEU A 23 20.36 2.91 -3.52
C LEU A 23 19.53 3.70 -4.53
N THR A 24 19.66 3.34 -5.81
CA THR A 24 18.78 3.88 -6.87
C THR A 24 17.44 3.14 -6.91
N MET A 25 16.51 3.59 -7.75
CA MET A 25 15.26 2.85 -7.95
C MET A 25 15.53 1.44 -8.50
N GLU A 26 16.48 1.31 -9.42
CA GLU A 26 16.91 0.03 -9.99
C GLU A 26 17.50 -0.90 -8.92
N ASP A 27 18.25 -0.37 -7.96
CA ASP A 27 18.75 -1.16 -6.82
C ASP A 27 17.60 -1.67 -5.91
N MET A 28 16.51 -0.90 -5.77
CA MET A 28 15.42 -1.21 -4.84
C MET A 28 14.33 -2.10 -5.44
N VAL A 29 13.92 -1.84 -6.69
CA VAL A 29 12.79 -2.52 -7.35
C VAL A 29 13.19 -3.29 -8.61
N GLY A 30 14.42 -3.16 -9.08
CA GLY A 30 14.92 -3.82 -10.30
C GLY A 30 14.39 -3.19 -11.60
N ASP A 31 14.61 -3.90 -12.71
CA ASP A 31 14.24 -3.53 -14.08
C ASP A 31 13.10 -4.38 -14.68
N GLY A 32 12.53 -5.28 -13.87
CA GLY A 32 11.50 -6.23 -14.28
C GLY A 32 10.09 -5.64 -14.45
N ASP A 33 9.10 -6.52 -14.58
CA ASP A 33 7.70 -6.13 -14.65
C ASP A 33 7.14 -5.80 -13.26
N VAL A 34 7.27 -4.53 -12.87
CA VAL A 34 6.82 -4.02 -11.57
C VAL A 34 5.34 -3.64 -11.59
N ILE A 35 4.61 -4.06 -10.56
CA ILE A 35 3.21 -3.67 -10.31
C ILE A 35 3.12 -2.99 -8.94
N PHE A 36 2.46 -1.84 -8.89
CA PHE A 36 2.17 -1.11 -7.66
C PHE A 36 0.65 -1.01 -7.47
N ALA A 37 0.17 -1.23 -6.26
CA ALA A 37 -1.23 -1.04 -5.89
C ALA A 37 -1.34 -0.38 -4.51
N ALA A 38 -2.21 0.62 -4.39
CA ALA A 38 -2.49 1.28 -3.12
C ALA A 38 -3.98 1.61 -3.01
N THR A 39 -4.52 1.59 -1.78
CA THR A 39 -5.90 1.96 -1.45
C THR A 39 -5.89 2.92 -0.28
N GLY A 40 -6.64 4.02 -0.38
CA GLY A 40 -6.76 4.99 0.70
C GLY A 40 -7.57 4.43 1.87
N ILE A 41 -7.00 4.48 3.08
CA ILE A 41 -7.71 4.12 4.31
C ILE A 41 -8.38 5.36 4.90
N THR A 42 -7.59 6.42 5.10
CA THR A 42 -8.07 7.76 5.48
C THR A 42 -7.93 8.72 4.30
N PRO A 43 -8.71 9.81 4.25
CA PRO A 43 -8.55 10.83 3.21
C PRO A 43 -7.14 11.42 3.25
N GLY A 44 -6.48 11.43 2.09
CA GLY A 44 -5.22 12.13 1.88
C GLY A 44 -5.18 12.72 0.49
N ASP A 45 -4.12 13.49 0.20
CA ASP A 45 -4.01 14.24 -1.06
C ASP A 45 -3.96 13.33 -2.30
N PHE A 46 -3.51 12.08 -2.12
CA PHE A 46 -3.33 11.14 -3.22
C PHE A 46 -4.53 10.21 -3.44
N LEU A 47 -5.17 9.74 -2.36
CA LEU A 47 -6.31 8.83 -2.43
C LEU A 47 -7.34 9.20 -1.34
N GLY A 48 -8.62 9.19 -1.71
CA GLY A 48 -9.70 9.24 -0.75
C GLY A 48 -9.69 8.02 0.17
N GLY A 49 -10.08 8.25 1.43
CA GLY A 49 -10.23 7.18 2.42
C GLY A 49 -11.43 6.29 2.16
N VAL A 50 -11.59 5.26 3.00
CA VAL A 50 -12.78 4.42 2.98
C VAL A 50 -13.97 5.24 3.45
N LEU A 51 -15.03 5.27 2.64
CA LEU A 51 -16.30 5.89 3.00
C LEU A 51 -17.31 4.80 3.30
N PHE A 52 -17.81 4.74 4.55
CA PHE A 52 -18.95 3.92 4.89
C PHE A 52 -20.23 4.69 4.55
N LEU A 53 -21.05 4.10 3.69
CA LEU A 53 -22.28 4.69 3.18
C LEU A 53 -23.50 4.01 3.81
N PRO A 54 -24.67 4.67 3.81
CA PRO A 54 -25.92 4.04 4.23
C PRO A 54 -26.22 2.75 3.46
N VAL A 55 -27.13 1.94 4.01
CA VAL A 55 -27.60 0.69 3.39
C VAL A 55 -26.47 -0.34 3.20
N ASN A 56 -25.60 -0.47 4.20
CA ASN A 56 -24.50 -1.44 4.23
C ASN A 56 -23.62 -1.36 2.97
N ARG A 57 -23.19 -0.14 2.60
CA ARG A 57 -22.26 0.07 1.49
C ARG A 57 -20.95 0.68 1.99
N ALA A 58 -19.87 0.42 1.26
CA ALA A 58 -18.63 1.16 1.44
C ALA A 58 -18.05 1.53 0.08
N GLU A 59 -17.32 2.64 0.02
CA GLU A 59 -16.54 3.01 -1.14
C GLU A 59 -15.06 3.09 -0.81
N THR A 60 -14.23 2.61 -1.74
CA THR A 60 -12.78 2.71 -1.66
C THR A 60 -12.24 3.34 -2.92
N GLN A 61 -11.18 4.14 -2.77
CA GLN A 61 -10.40 4.65 -3.89
C GLN A 61 -9.02 4.00 -3.88
N SER A 62 -8.66 3.43 -5.03
CA SER A 62 -7.40 2.72 -5.23
C SER A 62 -6.70 3.21 -6.49
N ILE A 63 -5.39 3.01 -6.55
CA ILE A 63 -4.59 3.16 -7.76
C ILE A 63 -3.83 1.87 -8.03
N VAL A 64 -3.78 1.45 -9.29
CA VAL A 64 -2.97 0.31 -9.75
C VAL A 64 -2.13 0.74 -10.93
N MET A 65 -0.82 0.52 -10.84
CA MET A 65 0.15 0.91 -11.86
C MET A 65 0.97 -0.30 -12.29
N ARG A 66 1.31 -0.40 -13.58
CA ARG A 66 2.20 -1.44 -14.11
C ARG A 66 3.28 -0.83 -15.00
N ALA A 67 4.54 -1.11 -14.68
CA ALA A 67 5.70 -0.55 -15.36
C ALA A 67 5.79 -1.02 -16.82
N LYS A 68 5.51 -2.30 -17.11
CA LYS A 68 5.60 -2.87 -18.46
C LYS A 68 4.61 -2.25 -19.45
N THR A 69 3.38 -1.97 -19.01
CA THR A 69 2.33 -1.42 -19.87
C THR A 69 2.18 0.10 -19.74
N LYS A 70 2.98 0.73 -18.86
CA LYS A 70 2.90 2.15 -18.52
C LYS A 70 1.45 2.60 -18.22
N THR A 71 0.66 1.71 -17.62
CA THR A 71 -0.76 1.94 -17.37
C THR A 71 -0.96 2.33 -15.92
N ILE A 72 -1.76 3.38 -15.72
CA ILE A 72 -2.24 3.83 -14.41
C ILE A 72 -3.76 3.65 -14.40
N ARG A 73 -4.27 2.96 -13.41
CA ARG A 73 -5.71 2.74 -13.20
C ARG A 73 -6.13 3.40 -11.90
N HIS A 74 -6.99 4.40 -12.01
CA HIS A 74 -7.73 4.94 -10.87
C HIS A 74 -9.02 4.12 -10.71
N ILE A 75 -9.20 3.49 -9.56
CA ILE A 75 -10.30 2.56 -9.32
C ILE A 75 -11.11 3.08 -8.15
N ARG A 76 -12.38 3.41 -8.41
CA ARG A 76 -13.38 3.66 -7.36
C ARG A 76 -14.30 2.46 -7.29
N THR A 77 -14.37 1.83 -6.12
CA THR A 77 -15.14 0.59 -5.94
C THR A 77 -16.26 0.81 -4.96
N SER A 78 -17.49 0.47 -5.36
CA SER A 78 -18.64 0.39 -4.45
C SER A 78 -18.80 -1.05 -3.96
N HIS A 79 -18.70 -1.22 -2.65
CA HIS A 79 -18.81 -2.50 -1.97
C HIS A 79 -20.20 -2.62 -1.36
N PHE A 80 -20.96 -3.63 -1.77
CA PHE A 80 -22.11 -4.09 -0.99
C PHE A 80 -21.61 -4.99 0.13
N LEU A 81 -21.77 -4.55 1.38
CA LEU A 81 -21.24 -5.21 2.57
C LEU A 81 -22.02 -6.46 3.02
N PRO A 82 -23.35 -6.60 2.83
CA PRO A 82 -24.07 -7.81 3.24
C PRO A 82 -23.59 -9.09 2.56
N ASN A 83 -22.99 -8.97 1.38
CA ASN A 83 -22.39 -10.10 0.65
C ASN A 83 -20.95 -10.39 1.07
N LYS A 84 -20.41 -9.67 2.06
CA LYS A 84 -19.05 -9.85 2.57
C LYS A 84 -19.14 -10.22 4.05
N THR A 85 -18.33 -11.17 4.48
CA THR A 85 -18.20 -11.51 5.89
C THR A 85 -17.43 -10.39 6.60
N VAL A 86 -18.13 -9.31 6.95
CA VAL A 86 -17.56 -8.22 7.76
C VAL A 86 -17.79 -8.60 9.22
N SER A 87 -16.71 -8.84 9.97
CA SER A 87 -16.76 -9.03 11.42
C SER A 87 -17.53 -7.85 12.02
N LYS A 88 -18.60 -8.13 12.81
CA LYS A 88 -19.54 -7.14 13.39
C LYS A 88 -18.88 -6.03 14.25
N LEU A 89 -17.57 -6.02 14.42
CA LEU A 89 -16.83 -5.15 15.32
C LEU A 89 -16.80 -3.67 14.89
N CYS A 90 -17.02 -3.35 13.61
CA CYS A 90 -16.89 -1.98 13.11
C CYS A 90 -18.22 -1.19 13.02
N LEU A 91 -19.38 -1.85 13.18
CA LEU A 91 -20.70 -1.22 12.98
C LEU A 91 -21.33 -0.62 14.24
N THR A 92 -20.68 -0.73 15.40
CA THR A 92 -21.19 -0.22 16.69
C THR A 92 -20.35 0.93 17.27
N GLY A 93 -19.38 1.46 16.52
CA GLY A 93 -18.34 2.37 17.06
C GLY A 93 -18.35 3.81 16.57
N VAL A 94 -19.41 4.27 15.89
CA VAL A 94 -19.59 5.69 15.54
C VAL A 94 -21.08 6.06 15.69
N LEU A 95 -21.55 6.05 16.94
CA LEU A 95 -22.68 6.84 17.44
C LEU A 95 -22.32 7.31 18.85
#